data_AF-A0A3B0MGC6-F1
#
_entry.id   AF-A0A3B0MGC6-F1
#
_cell.length_a   1.000
_cell.length_b   1.000
_cell.length_c   1.000
_cell.angle_alpha   90.00
_cell.angle_beta   90.00
_cell.angle_gamma   90.00
#
_symmetry.space_group_name_H-M   'P 1'
#
loop_
_entity.id
_entity.type
_entity.pdbx_description
1 polymer ?
#
loop_
_entity_poly.entity_id
_entity_poly.type
_entity_poly.pdbx_seq_one_letter_code
_entity_poly.pdbx_strand_id
1 'polypeptide(L)'
;MSPGYLANLLNDLEKINKFINSVADGDKKGMLESFNGFSWDDERVRDHLPKYCELNTEDLKYIDKVFSHLCPKFNQVNSPSLNTMALWLKTRLHLQHQLSPFQLT
;
A
#
# COMPACT_ATOMS: atom_id res chain seq x y z
N MET A 1 -17.29 -5.42 -4.86
CA MET A 1 -15.89 -5.14 -5.25
C MET A 1 -15.91 -4.42 -6.58
N SER A 2 -15.18 -3.32 -6.72
CA SER A 2 -15.07 -2.64 -8.02
C SER A 2 -14.24 -3.48 -9.00
N PRO A 3 -14.56 -3.44 -10.30
CA PRO A 3 -13.70 -4.06 -11.32
C PRO A 3 -12.26 -3.54 -11.18
N GLY A 4 -11.28 -4.44 -11.23
CA GLY A 4 -9.86 -4.12 -11.16
C GLY A 4 -9.27 -3.87 -9.76
N TYR A 5 -10.07 -3.77 -8.69
CA TYR A 5 -9.52 -3.58 -7.33
C TYR A 5 -8.55 -4.69 -6.94
N LEU A 6 -8.97 -5.95 -7.11
CA LEU A 6 -8.17 -7.11 -6.72
C LEU A 6 -6.87 -7.19 -7.53
N ALA A 7 -6.94 -6.92 -8.84
CA ALA A 7 -5.77 -6.90 -9.71
C ALA A 7 -4.74 -5.85 -9.25
N ASN A 8 -5.20 -4.62 -8.98
CA ASN A 8 -4.34 -3.54 -8.51
C ASN A 8 -3.77 -3.83 -7.12
N LEU A 9 -4.58 -4.37 -6.19
CA LEU A 9 -4.12 -4.76 -4.86
C LEU A 9 -3.03 -5.84 -4.94
N LEU A 10 -3.24 -6.89 -5.73
CA LEU A 10 -2.25 -7.97 -5.88
C LEU A 10 -0.96 -7.46 -6.52
N ASN A 11 -1.07 -6.60 -7.54
CA ASN A 11 0.09 -5.96 -8.15
C ASN A 11 0.86 -5.10 -7.13
N ASP A 12 0.17 -4.23 -6.38
CA ASP A 12 0.82 -3.38 -5.38
C ASP A 12 1.52 -4.22 -4.29
N LEU A 13 0.90 -5.32 -3.84
CA LEU A 13 1.52 -6.25 -2.89
C LEU A 13 2.76 -6.94 -3.46
N GLU A 14 2.75 -7.34 -4.73
CA GLU A 14 3.93 -7.91 -5.39
C GLU A 14 5.05 -6.87 -5.48
N LYS A 15 4.73 -5.66 -5.97
CA LYS A 15 5.71 -4.60 -6.19
C LYS A 15 6.31 -4.06 -4.89
N ILE A 16 5.53 -3.88 -3.83
CA ILE A 16 6.08 -3.41 -2.55
C ILE A 16 7.03 -4.44 -1.93
N ASN A 17 6.70 -5.73 -2.03
CA ASN A 17 7.59 -6.80 -1.56
C ASN A 17 8.86 -6.91 -2.42
N LYS A 18 8.74 -6.80 -3.75
CA LYS A 18 9.91 -6.76 -4.64
C LYS A 18 10.79 -5.54 -4.33
N PHE A 19 10.20 -4.37 -4.10
CA PHE A 19 10.94 -3.17 -3.71
C PHE A 19 11.72 -3.40 -2.41
N ILE A 20 11.09 -3.95 -1.37
CA ILE A 20 11.74 -4.25 -0.08
C ILE A 20 12.95 -5.18 -0.28
N ASN A 21 12.77 -6.26 -1.05
CA ASN A 21 13.87 -7.19 -1.35
C ASN A 21 14.99 -6.50 -2.16
N SER A 22 14.64 -5.72 -3.19
CA SER A 22 15.63 -4.98 -3.97
C SER A 22 16.41 -3.96 -3.15
N VAL A 23 15.81 -3.35 -2.12
CA VAL A 23 16.57 -2.50 -1.20
C VAL A 23 17.57 -3.32 -0.38
N ALA A 24 17.16 -4.48 0.15
CA ALA A 24 18.04 -5.36 0.91
C ALA A 24 19.23 -5.85 0.08
N ASP A 25 19.02 -6.11 -1.21
CA ASP A 25 20.04 -6.58 -2.15
C ASP A 25 20.87 -5.44 -2.79
N GLY A 26 20.52 -4.17 -2.53
CA GLY A 26 21.14 -3.01 -3.19
C GLY A 26 20.83 -2.88 -4.68
N ASP A 27 19.80 -3.57 -5.18
CA ASP A 27 19.36 -3.58 -6.57
C ASP A 27 18.53 -2.33 -6.93
N LYS A 28 19.24 -1.27 -7.33
CA LYS A 28 18.61 -0.01 -7.76
C LYS A 28 17.65 -0.17 -8.95
N LYS A 29 17.91 -1.11 -9.86
CA LYS A 29 17.06 -1.33 -11.03
C LYS A 29 15.75 -1.97 -10.58
N GLY A 30 15.82 -3.01 -9.74
CA GLY A 30 14.65 -3.65 -9.15
C GLY A 30 13.82 -2.70 -8.29
N MET A 31 14.46 -1.80 -7.55
CA MET A 31 13.76 -0.71 -6.83
C MET A 31 12.96 0.17 -7.79
N LEU A 32 13.58 0.66 -8.86
CA LEU A 32 12.94 1.55 -9.83
C LEU A 32 11.81 0.87 -10.59
N GLU A 33 12.02 -0.37 -11.05
CA GLU A 33 10.98 -1.16 -11.72
C GLU A 33 9.79 -1.43 -10.81
N SER A 34 10.05 -1.72 -9.53
CA SER A 34 9.00 -1.99 -8.55
C SER A 34 8.20 -0.74 -8.24
N PHE A 35 8.89 0.40 -8.06
CA PHE A 35 8.24 1.68 -7.85
C PHE A 35 7.42 2.09 -9.06
N ASN A 36 7.98 2.05 -10.29
CA ASN A 36 7.27 2.46 -11.49
C ASN A 36 6.12 1.51 -11.87
N GLY A 37 6.20 0.24 -11.45
CA GLY A 37 5.17 -0.76 -11.68
C GLY A 37 4.03 -0.74 -10.66
N PHE A 38 4.05 0.15 -9.67
CA PHE A 38 2.93 0.36 -8.76
C PHE A 38 1.72 0.95 -9.49
N SER A 39 0.51 0.70 -8.99
CA SER A 39 -0.73 1.21 -9.60
C SER A 39 -1.02 2.67 -9.25
N TRP A 40 -0.09 3.57 -9.59
CA TRP A 40 -0.18 5.02 -9.32
C TRP A 40 -1.30 5.74 -10.08
N ASP A 41 -1.80 5.11 -11.14
CA ASP A 41 -2.83 5.62 -12.04
C ASP A 41 -4.26 5.34 -11.55
N ASP A 42 -4.44 4.65 -10.42
CA ASP A 42 -5.76 4.41 -9.84
C ASP A 42 -6.35 5.69 -9.24
N GLU A 43 -7.15 6.39 -10.05
CA GLU A 43 -7.77 7.68 -9.69
C GLU A 43 -8.60 7.60 -8.42
N ARG A 44 -9.23 6.47 -8.15
CA ARG A 44 -10.06 6.28 -6.94
C ARG A 44 -9.22 6.33 -5.68
N VAL A 45 -8.00 5.80 -5.73
CA VAL A 45 -7.05 5.85 -4.61
C VAL A 45 -6.52 7.27 -4.46
N ARG A 46 -6.14 7.91 -5.57
CA ARG A 46 -5.70 9.31 -5.60
C ARG A 46 -6.73 10.24 -4.96
N ASP A 47 -7.99 10.12 -5.35
CA ASP A 47 -9.08 10.98 -4.89
C ASP A 47 -9.46 10.69 -3.42
N HIS A 48 -9.18 9.47 -2.93
CA HIS A 48 -9.43 9.07 -1.53
C HIS A 48 -8.25 9.37 -0.59
N LEU A 49 -7.08 9.70 -1.13
CA LEU A 49 -5.86 9.98 -0.35
C LEU A 49 -6.05 11.07 0.72
N PRO A 50 -6.66 12.24 0.42
CA PRO A 50 -6.90 13.27 1.44
C PRO A 50 -7.72 12.74 2.62
N LYS A 51 -8.76 11.94 2.34
CA LYS A 51 -9.63 11.35 3.38
C LYS A 51 -8.87 10.36 4.26
N TYR A 52 -7.92 9.61 3.71
CA TYR A 52 -7.05 8.76 4.49
C TYR A 52 -6.12 9.58 5.42
N CYS A 53 -5.57 10.68 4.91
CA CYS A 53 -4.68 11.56 5.70
C CYS A 53 -5.40 12.30 6.84
N GLU A 54 -6.72 12.46 6.76
CA GLU A 54 -7.56 13.10 7.77
C GLU A 54 -8.12 12.12 8.83
N LEU A 55 -7.77 10.83 8.76
CA LEU A 55 -8.24 9.84 9.72
C LEU A 55 -7.80 10.18 11.15
N ASN A 56 -8.68 9.86 12.10
CA ASN A 56 -8.32 9.87 13.52
C ASN A 56 -7.33 8.73 13.84
N THR A 57 -6.73 8.80 15.03
CA THR A 57 -5.73 7.83 15.49
C THR A 57 -6.23 6.39 15.56
N GLU A 58 -7.51 6.16 15.87
CA GLU A 58 -8.07 4.81 16.01
C GLU A 58 -8.25 4.13 14.64
N ASP A 59 -8.85 4.84 13.68
CA ASP A 59 -9.04 4.36 12.32
C ASP A 59 -7.70 4.15 11.61
N LEU A 60 -6.75 5.05 11.83
CA LEU A 60 -5.39 4.92 11.29
C LEU A 60 -4.70 3.66 11.83
N LYS A 61 -4.78 3.40 13.14
CA LYS A 61 -4.25 2.17 13.76
C LYS A 61 -4.89 0.91 13.18
N TYR A 62 -6.18 0.94 12.89
CA TYR A 62 -6.87 -0.20 12.30
C TYR A 62 -6.34 -0.51 10.89
N ILE A 63 -6.23 0.51 10.02
CA ILE A 63 -5.67 0.33 8.68
C ILE A 63 -4.20 -0.08 8.74
N ASP A 64 -3.41 0.48 9.65
CA ASP A 64 -2.03 0.08 9.88
C ASP A 64 -1.90 -1.38 10.32
N LYS A 65 -2.83 -1.86 11.17
CA LYS A 65 -2.90 -3.27 11.54
C LYS A 65 -3.18 -4.14 10.31
N VAL A 66 -4.14 -3.78 9.45
CA VAL A 66 -4.40 -4.55 8.21
C VAL A 66 -3.15 -4.56 7.32
N PHE A 67 -2.54 -3.40 7.12
CA PHE A 67 -1.33 -3.26 6.32
C PHE A 67 -0.18 -4.12 6.86
N SER A 68 0.04 -4.17 8.17
CA SER A 68 1.13 -4.96 8.75
C SER A 68 0.96 -6.46 8.56
N HIS A 69 -0.28 -6.97 8.46
CA HIS A 69 -0.53 -8.37 8.12
C HIS A 69 -0.18 -8.68 6.66
N LEU A 70 -0.40 -7.72 5.75
CA LEU A 70 -0.13 -7.89 4.33
C LEU A 70 1.35 -7.64 3.97
N CYS A 71 2.01 -6.73 4.67
CA CYS A 71 3.38 -6.30 4.41
C CYS A 71 4.26 -6.42 5.68
N PRO A 72 4.46 -7.63 6.24
CA PRO A 72 5.14 -7.80 7.53
C PRO A 72 6.61 -7.37 7.53
N LYS A 73 7.26 -7.34 6.37
CA LYS A 73 8.66 -6.94 6.21
C LYS A 73 8.86 -5.44 5.99
N PHE A 74 7.78 -4.64 5.92
CA PHE A 74 7.87 -3.21 5.62
C PHE A 74 8.82 -2.46 6.57
N ASN A 75 8.78 -2.76 7.87
CA ASN A 75 9.61 -2.08 8.88
C ASN A 75 11.10 -2.46 8.83
N GLN A 76 11.52 -3.38 7.97
CA GLN A 76 12.92 -3.81 7.85
C GLN A 76 13.75 -2.86 6.97
N VAL A 77 13.09 -1.98 6.21
CA VAL A 77 13.73 -1.11 5.24
C VAL A 77 13.25 0.33 5.43
N ASN A 78 14.18 1.29 5.46
CA ASN A 78 13.86 2.71 5.48
C ASN A 78 14.13 3.34 4.10
N SER A 79 13.08 3.80 3.43
CA SER A 79 13.19 4.47 2.12
C SER A 79 12.01 5.44 1.90
N PRO A 80 12.26 6.69 1.48
CA PRO A 80 11.18 7.63 1.15
C PRO A 80 10.22 7.10 0.07
N SER A 81 10.74 6.39 -0.92
CA SER A 81 9.93 5.75 -1.97
C SER A 81 9.04 4.65 -1.39
N LEU A 82 9.58 3.84 -0.47
CA LEU A 82 8.82 2.80 0.20
C LEU A 82 7.69 3.39 1.08
N ASN A 83 7.95 4.51 1.75
CA ASN A 83 6.92 5.23 2.51
C ASN A 83 5.79 5.72 1.60
N THR A 84 6.11 6.17 0.39
CA THR A 84 5.13 6.61 -0.61
C THR A 84 4.28 5.43 -1.10
N MET A 85 4.90 4.27 -1.37
CA MET A 85 4.18 3.04 -1.75
C MET A 85 3.26 2.56 -0.62
N ALA A 86 3.72 2.63 0.63
CA ALA A 86 2.90 2.26 1.77
C ALA A 86 1.71 3.21 1.98
N LEU A 87 1.91 4.52 1.86
CA LEU A 87 0.83 5.51 1.92
C LEU A 87 -0.27 5.21 0.88
N TRP A 88 0.14 4.90 -0.35
CA TRP A 88 -0.79 4.53 -1.42
C TRP A 88 -1.56 3.25 -1.12
N LEU A 89 -0.85 2.19 -0.72
CA LEU A 89 -1.48 0.91 -0.39
C LEU A 89 -2.41 1.02 0.82
N LYS A 90 -2.03 1.76 1.86
CA LYS A 90 -2.91 2.04 3.02
C LYS A 90 -4.15 2.82 2.61
N THR A 91 -4.01 3.79 1.72
CA THR A 91 -5.16 4.54 1.15
C THR A 91 -6.09 3.61 0.39
N ARG A 92 -5.55 2.68 -0.42
CA ARG A 92 -6.32 1.64 -1.12
C ARG A 92 -7.09 0.74 -0.15
N LEU A 93 -6.44 0.30 0.93
CA LEU A 93 -7.07 -0.51 1.98
C LEU A 93 -8.18 0.28 2.69
N HIS A 94 -7.94 1.55 3.00
CA HIS A 94 -8.96 2.41 3.61
C HIS A 94 -10.17 2.62 2.69
N LEU A 95 -9.94 2.89 1.40
CA LEU A 95 -11.02 2.98 0.41
C LEU A 95 -11.84 1.69 0.38
N GLN A 96 -11.19 0.53 0.35
CA GLN A 96 -11.89 -0.76 0.37
C GLN A 96 -12.66 -0.98 1.66
N HIS A 97 -12.10 -0.58 2.80
CA HIS A 97 -12.77 -0.67 4.10
C HIS A 97 -14.06 0.17 4.14
N GLN A 98 -14.04 1.38 3.58
CA GLN A 98 -15.22 2.25 3.49
C GLN A 98 -16.31 1.66 2.59
N LEU A 99 -15.92 0.92 1.53
CA LEU A 99 -16.87 0.27 0.62
C LEU A 99 -17.39 -1.07 1.15
N SER A 100 -16.56 -1.79 1.89
CA SER A 100 -16.85 -3.11 2.46
C SER A 100 -15.94 -3.31 3.67
N PRO A 101 -16.44 -3.04 4.89
CA PRO A 101 -15.64 -3.09 6.09
C PRO A 101 -14.94 -4.43 6.28
N PHE A 102 -13.67 -4.35 6.67
CA PHE A 102 -12.88 -5.52 7.03
C PHE A 102 -13.39 -6.10 8.34
N GLN A 103 -13.38 -7.43 8.44
CA GLN A 103 -13.59 -8.14 9.70
C GLN A 103 -12.29 -8.86 10.04
N LEU A 104 -11.48 -8.20 10.87
CA LEU A 104 -10.33 -8.84 11.49
C LEU A 104 -10.87 -9.59 12.72
N THR A 105 -11.12 -10.89 12.58
CA THR A 105 -11.37 -11.80 13.69
C THR A 105 -10.14 -11.96 14.56
#